data_AF-A0A1B6EVJ6-F1
#
_entry.id   AF-A0A1B6EVJ6-F1
#
_cell.length_a   1.000
_cell.length_b   1.000
_cell.length_c   1.000
_cell.angle_alpha   90.00
_cell.angle_beta   90.00
_cell.angle_gamma   90.00
#
_symmetry.space_group_name_H-M   'P 1'
#
loop_
_entity.id
_entity.type
_entity.pdbx_description
1 polymer ?
#
loop_
_entity_poly.entity_id
_entity_poly.type
_entity_poly.pdbx_seq_one_letter_code
_entity_poly.pdbx_strand_id
1 'polypeptide(L)'
;KFQNIFFQNLPIPAMEMPPLQNLSLNGGEPGCKSTFESEQGSKNKSLKKSLFKSSAKVNKKALKRKSDRLIQAKNEQMEKMARLMIEESMSHAVIRKCWLCRNRFVKESGCNAVRCVCGGVTCYYCGGAISPRLAASHMRCPTLTTSQEIEIEVLEAVEKTRQLLLQTHSNLTFKYDPSAIG
;
A
#
# COMPACT_ATOMS: atom_id res chain seq x y z
N LYS A 1 22.37 -33.22 -7.81
CA LYS A 1 21.08 -33.01 -8.52
C LYS A 1 20.34 -31.91 -7.78
N PHE A 2 20.50 -30.66 -8.22
CA PHE A 2 19.83 -29.50 -7.64
C PHE A 2 18.36 -29.55 -8.03
N GLN A 3 17.47 -29.75 -7.06
CA GLN A 3 16.04 -29.60 -7.28
C GLN A 3 15.67 -28.14 -7.02
N ASN A 4 15.30 -27.47 -8.11
CA ASN A 4 14.56 -26.22 -8.15
C ASN A 4 13.37 -26.31 -7.20
N ILE A 5 13.47 -25.62 -6.06
CA ILE A 5 12.32 -25.40 -5.18
C ILE A 5 11.58 -24.21 -5.80
N PHE A 6 10.54 -24.52 -6.55
CA PHE A 6 9.52 -23.55 -6.95
C PHE A 6 9.00 -22.88 -5.67
N PHE A 7 9.48 -21.67 -5.37
CA PHE A 7 8.79 -20.77 -4.47
C PHE A 7 7.42 -20.54 -5.08
N GLN A 8 6.40 -21.14 -4.46
CA GLN A 8 5.04 -20.80 -4.77
C GLN A 8 4.92 -19.30 -4.54
N ASN A 9 4.66 -18.58 -5.63
CA ASN A 9 4.15 -17.22 -5.61
C ASN A 9 2.84 -17.25 -4.83
N LEU A 10 2.93 -17.17 -3.50
CA LEU A 10 1.80 -16.77 -2.69
C LEU A 10 1.46 -15.36 -3.18
N PRO A 11 0.24 -15.14 -3.69
CA PRO A 11 -0.16 -13.80 -4.07
C PRO A 11 0.00 -12.95 -2.82
N ILE A 12 0.90 -11.96 -2.90
CA ILE A 12 0.88 -10.83 -1.98
C ILE A 12 -0.59 -10.40 -1.96
N PRO A 13 -1.27 -10.38 -0.80
CA PRO A 13 -2.65 -9.94 -0.74
C PRO A 13 -2.68 -8.62 -1.51
N ALA A 14 -3.57 -8.50 -2.49
CA ALA A 14 -3.72 -7.26 -3.25
C ALA A 14 -3.88 -6.15 -2.23
N MET A 15 -2.77 -5.49 -1.90
CA MET A 15 -2.78 -4.33 -1.03
C MET A 15 -3.30 -3.26 -1.97
N GLU A 16 -4.62 -3.26 -2.11
CA GLU A 16 -5.33 -2.19 -2.77
C GLU A 16 -4.77 -0.92 -2.17
N MET A 17 -4.18 -0.08 -3.03
CA MET A 17 -3.73 1.24 -2.63
C MET A 17 -4.87 1.84 -1.83
N PRO A 18 -4.65 2.29 -0.57
CA PRO A 18 -5.71 2.95 0.16
C PRO A 18 -6.19 4.09 -0.75
N PRO A 19 -7.50 4.15 -1.06
CA PRO A 19 -8.00 5.20 -1.92
C PRO A 19 -7.55 6.52 -1.30
N LEU A 20 -7.15 7.49 -2.13
CA LEU A 20 -6.85 8.85 -1.69
C LEU A 20 -8.16 9.54 -1.23
N GLN A 21 -8.84 8.96 -0.26
CA GLN A 21 -9.99 9.51 0.43
C GLN A 21 -9.42 10.29 1.60
N ASN A 22 -9.18 11.58 1.33
CA ASN A 22 -9.53 12.71 2.20
C ASN A 22 -8.86 13.99 1.67
N LEU A 23 -9.34 14.44 0.51
CA LEU A 23 -9.35 15.86 0.17
C LEU A 23 -10.80 16.25 -0.02
N SER A 24 -11.45 16.54 1.11
CA SER A 24 -12.67 17.34 1.12
C SER A 24 -12.30 18.72 0.57
N LEU A 25 -12.51 18.91 -0.73
CA LEU A 25 -12.58 20.23 -1.34
C LEU A 25 -13.88 20.87 -0.88
N ASN A 26 -13.88 21.48 0.31
CA ASN A 26 -14.93 22.41 0.71
C ASN A 26 -14.76 23.71 -0.08
N GLY A 27 -15.23 23.69 -1.32
CA GLY A 27 -15.64 24.87 -2.08
C GLY A 27 -17.16 24.80 -2.25
N GLY A 28 -17.90 25.11 -1.19
CA GLY A 28 -19.32 25.35 -1.27
C GLY A 28 -19.56 26.79 -1.72
N GLU A 29 -20.20 26.96 -2.87
CA GLU A 29 -21.24 27.97 -3.04
C GLU A 29 -22.46 27.32 -3.72
N PRO A 30 -23.67 27.83 -3.44
CA PRO A 30 -24.91 27.05 -3.44
C PRO A 30 -25.53 26.97 -4.84
N GLY A 31 -26.29 25.89 -5.05
CA GLY A 31 -26.79 25.50 -6.35
C GLY A 31 -28.07 26.20 -6.84
N CYS A 32 -28.50 25.83 -8.04
CA CYS A 32 -29.89 25.47 -8.33
C CYS A 32 -29.98 24.75 -9.68
N LYS A 33 -31.07 24.01 -9.81
CA LYS A 33 -31.40 22.94 -10.77
C LYS A 33 -31.74 23.46 -12.17
N SER A 34 -31.59 22.59 -13.17
CA SER A 34 -32.69 22.03 -14.00
C SER A 34 -32.29 21.79 -15.48
N THR A 35 -32.61 20.58 -15.96
CA THR A 35 -33.25 20.21 -17.27
C THR A 35 -33.11 21.16 -18.47
N PHE A 36 -33.03 20.78 -19.75
CA PHE A 36 -33.14 19.55 -20.53
C PHE A 36 -33.01 20.00 -22.01
N GLU A 37 -32.71 19.04 -22.88
CA GLU A 37 -32.94 19.03 -24.34
C GLU A 37 -32.09 19.80 -25.36
N SER A 38 -31.97 19.07 -26.48
CA SER A 38 -31.19 19.24 -27.68
C SER A 38 -31.98 20.06 -28.71
N GLU A 39 -31.32 20.80 -29.60
CA GLU A 39 -31.64 20.82 -31.04
C GLU A 39 -30.62 21.62 -31.87
N GLN A 40 -30.60 21.30 -33.17
CA GLN A 40 -29.62 21.65 -34.19
C GLN A 40 -29.89 23.01 -34.85
N GLY A 41 -28.87 23.63 -35.47
CA GLY A 41 -29.07 24.33 -36.76
C GLY A 41 -28.66 25.81 -36.89
N SER A 42 -27.60 26.04 -37.67
CA SER A 42 -27.38 27.10 -38.69
C SER A 42 -27.31 28.62 -38.36
N LYS A 43 -26.09 29.14 -38.62
CA LYS A 43 -25.72 30.33 -39.45
C LYS A 43 -26.42 31.68 -39.20
N ASN A 44 -25.70 32.69 -38.70
CA ASN A 44 -25.10 33.76 -39.53
C ASN A 44 -24.40 34.89 -38.74
N LYS A 45 -23.51 35.54 -39.50
CA LYS A 45 -22.55 36.62 -39.25
C LYS A 45 -23.02 37.88 -38.49
N SER A 46 -22.06 38.37 -37.69
CA SER A 46 -21.58 39.76 -37.57
C SER A 46 -22.06 40.63 -36.41
N LEU A 47 -21.06 41.25 -35.76
CA LEU A 47 -21.11 42.46 -34.91
C LEU A 47 -21.92 42.28 -33.61
N LYS A 48 -21.30 42.19 -32.43
CA LYS A 48 -20.55 43.29 -31.80
C LYS A 48 -19.38 42.77 -30.94
N LYS A 49 -18.17 43.22 -31.29
CA LYS A 49 -17.06 43.38 -30.35
C LYS A 49 -17.46 44.45 -29.33
N SER A 50 -17.83 44.08 -28.11
CA SER A 50 -17.67 44.96 -26.94
C SER A 50 -17.96 44.20 -25.65
N LEU A 51 -17.00 44.31 -24.71
CA LEU A 51 -17.13 44.03 -23.28
C LEU A 51 -17.05 42.57 -22.80
N PHE A 52 -15.88 41.95 -23.01
CA PHE A 52 -15.14 41.29 -21.91
C PHE A 52 -13.64 41.58 -22.07
N LYS A 53 -13.30 42.87 -22.10
CA LYS A 53 -11.94 43.33 -21.83
C LYS A 53 -11.84 43.70 -20.36
N SER A 54 -11.70 42.69 -19.52
CA SER A 54 -10.88 42.83 -18.31
C SER A 54 -9.89 41.70 -18.39
N SER A 55 -8.76 41.95 -19.08
CA SER A 55 -7.60 41.09 -19.03
C SER A 55 -7.23 40.90 -17.57
N ALA A 56 -7.65 39.81 -16.95
CA ALA A 56 -7.07 39.35 -15.72
C ALA A 56 -5.58 39.13 -16.04
N LYS A 57 -4.72 40.08 -15.66
CA LYS A 57 -3.27 39.89 -15.64
C LYS A 57 -3.03 38.80 -14.61
N VAL A 58 -3.18 37.55 -15.04
CA VAL A 58 -2.89 36.39 -14.22
C VAL A 58 -1.43 36.51 -13.82
N ASN A 59 -1.20 36.68 -12.52
CA ASN A 59 0.15 36.77 -11.99
C ASN A 59 0.79 35.39 -12.10
N LYS A 60 1.55 35.17 -13.18
CA LYS A 60 2.24 33.91 -13.47
C LYS A 60 3.05 33.40 -12.27
N LYS A 61 3.59 34.31 -11.44
CA LYS A 61 4.32 33.98 -10.21
C LYS A 61 3.42 33.38 -9.13
N ALA A 62 2.19 33.87 -8.98
CA ALA A 62 1.21 33.32 -8.03
C ALA A 62 0.72 31.93 -8.46
N LEU A 63 0.46 31.73 -9.76
CA LEU A 63 0.10 30.41 -10.29
C LEU A 63 1.23 29.40 -10.09
N LYS A 64 2.49 29.76 -10.40
CA LYS A 64 3.64 28.89 -10.18
C LYS A 64 3.77 28.48 -8.71
N ARG A 65 3.62 29.43 -7.78
CA ARG A 65 3.63 29.11 -6.33
C ARG A 65 2.52 28.13 -5.94
N LYS A 66 1.33 28.25 -6.53
CA LYS A 66 0.22 27.33 -6.28
C LYS A 66 0.51 25.94 -6.84
N SER A 67 1.06 25.83 -8.05
CA SER A 67 1.46 24.54 -8.62
C SER A 67 2.57 23.87 -7.81
N ASP A 68 3.60 24.63 -7.40
CA ASP A 68 4.72 24.12 -6.62
C ASP A 68 4.24 23.53 -5.27
N ARG A 69 3.29 24.20 -4.60
CA ARG A 69 2.65 23.68 -3.36
C ARG A 69 1.87 22.38 -3.58
N LEU A 70 1.15 22.27 -4.70
CA LEU A 70 0.39 21.06 -5.03
C LEU A 70 1.33 19.88 -5.33
N ILE A 71 2.41 20.13 -6.06
CA ILE A 71 3.45 19.13 -6.33
C ILE A 71 4.08 18.68 -5.02
N GLN A 72 4.43 19.62 -4.14
CA GLN A 72 5.01 19.30 -2.83
C GLN A 72 4.06 18.45 -1.97
N ALA A 73 2.80 18.87 -1.84
CA ALA A 73 1.80 18.12 -1.06
C ALA A 73 1.58 16.71 -1.63
N LYS A 74 1.56 16.56 -2.96
CA LYS A 74 1.47 15.27 -3.62
C LYS A 74 2.69 14.40 -3.32
N ASN A 75 3.90 14.96 -3.40
CA ASN A 75 5.13 14.22 -3.10
C ASN A 75 5.18 13.75 -1.64
N GLU A 76 4.80 14.62 -0.70
CA GLU A 76 4.72 14.26 0.73
C GLU A 76 3.69 13.17 0.99
N GLN A 77 2.55 13.21 0.30
CA GLN A 77 1.53 12.17 0.42
C GLN A 77 2.03 10.82 -0.14
N MET A 78 2.66 10.84 -1.32
CA MET A 78 3.24 9.64 -1.92
C MET A 78 4.33 9.04 -1.04
N GLU A 79 5.19 9.88 -0.46
CA GLU A 79 6.24 9.44 0.46
C GLU A 79 5.66 8.79 1.72
N LYS A 80 4.64 9.41 2.34
CA LYS A 80 3.96 8.84 3.51
C LYS A 80 3.36 7.47 3.19
N MET A 81 2.70 7.33 2.06
CA MET A 81 2.13 6.05 1.62
C MET A 81 3.20 5.00 1.43
N ALA A 82 4.31 5.35 0.77
CA ALA A 82 5.41 4.43 0.55
C ALA A 82 6.03 3.92 1.86
N ARG A 83 6.19 4.78 2.87
CA ARG A 83 6.67 4.36 4.20
C ARG A 83 5.69 3.41 4.89
N LEU A 84 4.40 3.76 4.89
CA LEU A 84 3.36 2.91 5.49
C LEU A 84 3.34 1.52 4.86
N MET A 85 3.48 1.43 3.53
CA MET A 85 3.54 0.14 2.83
C MET A 85 4.75 -0.70 3.27
N ILE A 86 5.91 -0.07 3.49
CA ILE A 86 7.08 -0.79 3.99
C ILE A 86 6.84 -1.27 5.43
N GLU A 87 6.36 -0.42 6.33
CA GLU A 87 6.06 -0.77 7.73
C GLU A 87 5.01 -1.89 7.86
N GLU A 88 3.95 -1.82 7.04
CA GLU A 88 2.95 -2.87 6.94
C GLU A 88 3.56 -4.17 6.40
N SER A 89 4.43 -4.09 5.38
CA SER A 89 5.11 -5.28 4.83
C SER A 89 6.00 -5.99 5.86
N MET A 90 6.73 -5.22 6.67
CA MET A 90 7.53 -5.73 7.78
C MET A 90 6.65 -6.43 8.82
N SER A 91 5.55 -5.78 9.20
CA SER A 91 4.58 -6.33 10.15
C SER A 91 3.94 -7.62 9.63
N HIS A 92 3.60 -7.66 8.34
CA HIS A 92 3.01 -8.83 7.69
C HIS A 92 3.98 -10.01 7.58
N ALA A 93 5.28 -9.76 7.44
CA ALA A 93 6.30 -10.80 7.39
C ALA A 93 6.36 -11.60 8.70
N VAL A 94 6.23 -10.95 9.86
CA VAL A 94 6.30 -11.63 11.16
C VAL A 94 4.95 -12.10 11.70
N ILE A 95 3.85 -11.45 11.32
CA ILE A 95 2.53 -11.80 11.85
C ILE A 95 2.00 -13.07 11.19
N ARG A 96 1.70 -14.08 12.01
CA ARG A 96 1.00 -15.30 11.60
C ARG A 96 -0.41 -15.36 12.17
N LYS A 97 -1.26 -16.17 11.56
CA LYS A 97 -2.67 -16.34 11.94
C LYS A 97 -2.94 -17.78 12.32
N CYS A 98 -3.72 -18.00 13.38
CA CYS A 98 -4.17 -19.33 13.75
C CYS A 98 -5.01 -19.94 12.63
N TRP A 99 -4.76 -21.20 12.27
CA TRP A 99 -5.54 -21.86 11.21
C TRP A 99 -7.03 -21.99 11.58
N LEU A 100 -7.35 -22.09 12.88
CA LEU A 100 -8.70 -22.31 13.38
C LEU A 100 -9.47 -21.00 13.59
N CYS A 101 -9.00 -20.12 14.51
CA CYS A 101 -9.72 -18.90 14.87
C CYS A 101 -9.19 -17.62 14.21
N ARG A 102 -8.14 -17.71 13.40
CA ARG A 102 -7.47 -16.57 12.73
C ARG A 102 -6.87 -15.52 13.67
N ASN A 103 -6.75 -15.80 14.97
CA ASN A 103 -6.07 -14.91 15.90
C ASN A 103 -4.61 -14.69 15.47
N ARG A 104 -4.12 -13.45 15.58
CA ARG A 104 -2.79 -13.04 15.14
C ARG A 104 -1.77 -13.28 16.26
N PHE A 105 -0.58 -13.73 15.90
CA PHE A 105 0.54 -13.90 16.83
C PHE A 105 1.88 -13.69 16.12
N VAL A 106 2.89 -13.37 16.91
CA VAL A 106 4.29 -13.18 16.50
C VAL A 106 5.15 -14.05 17.40
N LYS A 107 6.27 -14.55 16.88
CA LYS A 107 7.30 -15.19 17.68
C LYS A 107 8.66 -14.58 17.35
N GLU A 108 9.58 -14.65 18.29
CA GLU A 108 10.97 -14.20 18.09
C GLU A 108 11.88 -15.34 17.62
N SER A 109 11.74 -16.54 18.20
CA SER A 109 12.48 -17.74 17.80
C SER A 109 11.81 -18.99 18.39
N GLY A 110 12.36 -20.16 18.08
CA GLY A 110 11.98 -21.41 18.74
C GLY A 110 11.06 -22.30 17.90
N CYS A 111 10.36 -23.20 18.60
CA CYS A 111 9.55 -24.24 17.98
C CYS A 111 8.46 -23.67 17.05
N ASN A 112 8.27 -24.29 15.89
CA ASN A 112 7.25 -23.89 14.93
C ASN A 112 5.83 -24.32 15.32
N ALA A 113 5.66 -25.18 16.33
CA ALA A 113 4.34 -25.57 16.83
C ALA A 113 3.82 -24.55 17.84
N VAL A 114 2.95 -23.65 17.40
CA VAL A 114 2.35 -22.60 18.24
C VAL A 114 0.94 -23.01 18.65
N ARG A 115 0.68 -23.05 19.96
CA ARG A 115 -0.65 -23.30 20.51
C ARG A 115 -1.40 -21.98 20.70
N CYS A 116 -2.56 -21.87 20.08
CA CYS A 116 -3.45 -20.72 20.25
C CYS A 116 -4.32 -20.89 21.50
N VAL A 117 -4.81 -19.77 22.05
CA VAL A 117 -5.76 -19.73 23.18
C VAL A 117 -7.08 -20.46 22.88
N CYS A 118 -7.45 -20.62 21.61
CA CYS A 118 -8.62 -21.40 21.20
C CYS A 118 -8.40 -22.92 21.23
N GLY A 119 -7.18 -23.38 21.56
CA GLY A 119 -6.80 -24.79 21.61
C GLY A 119 -6.19 -25.34 20.32
N GLY A 120 -6.29 -24.64 19.18
CA GLY A 120 -5.68 -25.05 17.91
C GLY A 120 -4.15 -24.93 17.92
N VAL A 121 -3.45 -25.95 17.40
CA VAL A 121 -1.99 -25.91 17.19
C VAL A 121 -1.69 -25.59 15.73
N THR A 122 -0.95 -24.51 15.50
CA THR A 122 -0.63 -23.98 14.15
C THR A 122 0.87 -24.03 13.91
N CYS A 123 1.30 -24.39 12.71
CA CYS A 123 2.68 -24.25 12.29
C CYS A 123 2.99 -22.77 12.00
N TYR A 124 3.98 -22.19 12.64
CA TYR A 124 4.40 -20.80 12.37
C TYR A 124 4.99 -20.64 10.96
N TYR A 125 5.67 -21.67 10.45
CA TYR A 125 6.30 -21.64 9.13
C TYR A 125 5.28 -21.65 7.98
N CYS A 126 4.35 -22.61 7.96
CA CYS A 126 3.38 -22.74 6.86
C CYS A 126 1.96 -22.27 7.19
N GLY A 127 1.66 -21.91 8.44
CA GLY A 127 0.30 -21.58 8.89
C GLY A 127 -0.68 -22.76 8.97
N GLY A 128 -0.20 -23.98 8.71
CA GLY A 128 -1.02 -25.20 8.67
C GLY A 128 -1.42 -25.71 10.05
N ALA A 129 -2.44 -26.57 10.08
CA ALA A 129 -2.85 -27.29 11.27
C ALA A 129 -1.81 -28.36 11.63
N ILE A 130 -1.35 -28.35 12.88
CA ILE A 130 -0.47 -29.40 13.43
C ILE A 130 -1.32 -30.29 14.33
N SER A 131 -1.21 -31.61 14.14
CA SER A 131 -1.76 -32.53 15.13
C SER A 131 -0.86 -32.56 16.38
N PRO A 132 -1.40 -32.53 17.61
CA PRO A 132 -0.60 -32.49 18.83
C PRO A 132 0.41 -33.63 18.96
N ARG A 133 0.12 -34.79 18.34
CA ARG A 133 0.98 -35.98 18.36
C ARG A 133 2.12 -35.95 17.33
N LEU A 134 2.05 -35.08 16.33
CA LEU A 134 3.00 -35.04 15.19
C LEU A 134 3.68 -33.68 15.05
N ALA A 135 3.75 -32.89 16.13
CA ALA A 135 4.36 -31.55 16.10
C ALA A 135 5.83 -31.58 15.64
N ALA A 136 6.58 -32.62 16.05
CA ALA A 136 7.97 -32.82 15.63
C ALA A 136 8.09 -33.35 14.18
N SER A 137 7.02 -33.94 13.63
CA SER A 137 6.99 -34.61 12.33
C SER A 137 6.08 -33.89 11.34
N HIS A 138 5.97 -32.56 11.42
CA HIS A 138 5.35 -31.78 10.35
C HIS A 138 6.27 -31.86 9.12
N MET A 139 6.17 -32.97 8.38
CA MET A 139 7.21 -33.55 7.49
C MET A 139 7.80 -32.63 6.41
N ARG A 140 7.18 -31.48 6.11
CA ARG A 140 7.65 -30.53 5.10
C ARG A 140 7.99 -29.16 5.65
N CYS A 141 8.11 -29.00 6.97
CA CYS A 141 8.53 -27.74 7.56
C CYS A 141 9.65 -27.94 8.57
N PRO A 142 10.52 -26.93 8.72
CA PRO A 142 11.52 -26.93 9.78
C PRO A 142 10.81 -26.98 11.14
N THR A 143 11.41 -27.68 12.10
CA THR A 143 10.87 -27.82 13.46
C THR A 143 11.07 -26.56 14.29
N LEU A 144 12.15 -25.83 14.02
CA LEU A 144 12.55 -24.60 14.70
C LEU A 144 12.67 -23.46 13.69
N THR A 145 12.58 -22.22 14.17
CA THR A 145 13.04 -21.05 13.43
C THR A 145 13.90 -20.21 14.36
N THR A 146 15.00 -19.69 13.85
CA THR A 146 15.88 -18.78 14.61
C THR A 146 15.43 -17.33 14.44
N SER A 147 15.86 -16.44 15.34
CA SER A 147 15.59 -15.00 15.19
C SER A 147 16.16 -14.45 13.88
N GLN A 148 17.36 -14.89 13.50
CA GLN A 148 18.02 -14.49 12.26
C GLN A 148 17.20 -14.84 11.01
N GLU A 149 16.56 -16.01 10.99
CA GLU A 149 15.69 -16.39 9.86
C GLU A 149 14.45 -15.50 9.74
N ILE A 150 13.89 -15.06 10.88
CA ILE A 150 12.74 -14.14 10.89
C ILE A 150 13.18 -12.74 10.46
N GLU A 151 14.34 -12.27 10.93
CA GLU A 151 14.94 -11.00 10.50
C GLU A 151 15.20 -10.99 8.99
N ILE A 152 15.74 -12.08 8.43
CA ILE A 152 15.93 -12.23 6.98
C ILE A 152 14.59 -12.15 6.25
N GLU A 153 13.55 -12.83 6.74
CA GLU A 153 12.21 -12.77 6.13
C GLU A 153 11.66 -11.33 6.08
N VAL A 154 11.86 -10.56 7.16
CA VAL A 154 11.47 -9.15 7.22
C VAL A 154 12.24 -8.32 6.20
N LEU A 155 13.56 -8.49 6.14
CA LEU A 155 14.41 -7.76 5.19
C LEU A 155 14.03 -8.07 3.74
N GLU A 156 13.76 -9.34 3.41
CA GLU A 156 13.27 -9.71 2.09
C GLU A 156 11.91 -9.08 1.76
N ALA A 157 10.99 -9.00 2.73
CA ALA A 157 9.68 -8.39 2.54
C ALA A 157 9.80 -6.88 2.28
N VAL A 158 10.70 -6.21 3.01
CA VAL A 158 11.05 -4.81 2.80
C VAL A 158 11.61 -4.59 1.39
N GLU A 159 12.59 -5.40 0.99
CA GLU A 159 13.24 -5.24 -0.31
C GLU A 159 12.24 -5.45 -1.47
N LYS A 160 11.41 -6.50 -1.39
CA LYS A 160 10.34 -6.76 -2.38
C LYS A 160 9.37 -5.57 -2.48
N THR A 161 8.95 -5.03 -1.34
CA THR A 161 8.04 -3.87 -1.29
C THR A 161 8.70 -2.62 -1.87
N ARG A 162 9.99 -2.39 -1.56
CA ARG A 162 10.76 -1.28 -2.12
C ARG A 162 10.90 -1.39 -3.63
N GLN A 163 11.22 -2.57 -4.15
CA GLN A 163 11.33 -2.81 -5.59
C GLN A 163 9.99 -2.53 -6.28
N LEU A 164 8.87 -2.99 -5.71
CA LEU A 164 7.53 -2.71 -6.23
C LEU A 164 7.21 -1.20 -6.25
N LEU A 165 7.54 -0.49 -5.16
CA LEU A 165 7.35 0.96 -5.07
C LEU A 165 8.16 1.72 -6.14
N LEU A 166 9.41 1.31 -6.39
CA LEU A 166 10.24 1.94 -7.41
C LEU A 166 9.78 1.62 -8.84
N GLN A 167 9.24 0.41 -9.08
CA GLN A 167 8.64 0.03 -10.36
C GLN A 167 7.36 0.82 -10.66
N THR A 168 6.50 0.99 -9.66
CA THR A 168 5.21 1.69 -9.80
C THR A 168 5.39 3.21 -9.80
N HIS A 169 6.40 3.72 -9.09
CA HIS A 169 6.63 5.14 -8.89
C HIS A 169 8.11 5.51 -9.09
N SER A 170 8.53 5.68 -10.35
CA SER A 170 9.92 5.99 -10.71
C SER A 170 10.46 7.33 -10.17
N ASN A 171 9.57 8.27 -9.81
CA ASN A 171 9.93 9.58 -9.23
C ASN A 171 9.81 9.63 -7.70
N LEU A 172 9.63 8.49 -7.04
CA LEU A 172 9.50 8.44 -5.59
C LEU A 172 10.85 8.70 -4.92
N THR A 173 10.87 9.63 -3.96
CA THR A 173 12.04 9.92 -3.14
C THR A 173 11.71 9.69 -1.67
N PHE A 174 12.55 8.93 -0.97
CA PHE A 174 12.42 8.69 0.46
C PHE A 174 13.27 9.71 1.23
N LYS A 175 12.67 10.49 2.13
CA LYS A 175 13.40 11.34 3.09
C LYS A 175 13.84 10.53 4.32
N TYR A 176 13.10 9.50 4.68
CA TYR A 176 13.40 8.59 5.78
C TYR A 176 13.10 7.17 5.34
N ASP A 177 14.04 6.27 5.58
CA ASP A 177 13.92 4.85 5.28
C ASP A 177 13.70 4.08 6.60
N PRO A 178 12.52 3.49 6.83
CA PRO A 178 12.23 2.72 8.04
C PRO A 178 13.12 1.48 8.17
N SER A 179 13.72 1.01 7.08
CA SER A 179 14.63 -0.14 7.03
C SER A 179 16.04 0.19 7.54
N ALA A 180 16.37 1.48 7.69
CA ALA A 180 17.69 1.96 8.10
C ALA A 180 17.82 2.17 9.62
N ILE A 181 16.78 1.83 10.40
CA ILE A 181 16.85 1.85 11.85
C ILE A 181 17.51 0.53 12.29
N GLY A 182 18.83 0.59 12.48
CA GLY A 182 19.62 -0.47 13.11
C GLY A 182 19.46 -0.49 14.62
#